data_AF-A0A944LNH1-F1
#
_entry.id   AF-A0A944LNH1-F1
#
_cell.length_a   1.000
_cell.length_b   1.000
_cell.length_c   1.000
_cell.angle_alpha   90.00
_cell.angle_beta   90.00
_cell.angle_gamma   90.00
#
_symmetry.space_group_name_H-M   'P 1'
#
loop_
_entity.id
_entity.type
_entity.pdbx_description
1 polymer ?
#
loop_
_entity_poly.entity_id
_entity_poly.type
_entity_poly.pdbx_seq_one_letter_code
_entity_poly.pdbx_strand_id
1 'polypeptide(L)'
;MPSWQDQPPLPATWQRCDSGILPLWWDRLCAQTGQQSAALYAAGLFTEDRRRPIAQWFNPAFNAALLVAPETSPEWPVQRFGIFYAPPGSGFVRVHSAPHEWHPREPRKSPTEREAFLAAIAEAERFLQVEMDFV
;
A
#
# COMPACT_ATOMS: atom_id res chain seq x y z
N MET A 1 10.60 -12.85 -20.66
CA MET A 1 9.48 -12.89 -19.70
C MET A 1 10.08 -13.01 -18.32
N PRO A 2 10.05 -11.98 -17.44
CA PRO A 2 10.55 -12.13 -16.09
C PRO A 2 9.62 -13.05 -15.31
N SER A 3 10.18 -14.08 -14.70
CA SER A 3 9.51 -15.08 -13.87
C SER A 3 9.02 -14.43 -12.57
N TRP A 4 7.70 -14.36 -12.39
CA TRP A 4 7.01 -13.92 -11.17
C TRP A 4 7.23 -14.87 -9.96
N GLN A 5 8.17 -15.82 -10.05
CA GLN A 5 8.32 -16.93 -9.11
C GLN A 5 9.38 -16.71 -8.02
N ASP A 6 10.12 -15.60 -8.05
CA ASP A 6 11.13 -15.25 -7.04
C ASP A 6 10.65 -14.16 -6.07
N GLN A 7 9.34 -14.04 -5.82
CA GLN A 7 8.89 -13.30 -4.64
C GLN A 7 9.16 -14.18 -3.42
N PRO A 8 10.06 -13.77 -2.51
CA PRO A 8 10.38 -14.59 -1.36
C PRO A 8 9.11 -14.78 -0.52
N PRO A 9 8.95 -15.94 0.14
CA PRO A 9 7.74 -16.24 0.87
C PRO A 9 7.50 -15.16 1.92
N LEU A 10 6.27 -14.64 1.96
CA LEU A 10 5.83 -13.77 3.04
C LEU A 10 6.15 -14.47 4.37
N PRO A 11 6.66 -13.73 5.36
CA PRO A 11 6.90 -14.33 6.66
C PRO A 11 5.61 -14.95 7.23
N ALA A 12 5.72 -16.05 7.98
CA ALA A 12 4.59 -16.92 8.34
C ALA A 12 3.40 -16.23 9.05
N THR A 13 3.60 -15.04 9.61
CA THR A 13 2.57 -14.26 10.31
C THR A 13 1.82 -13.27 9.42
N TRP A 14 2.36 -12.93 8.24
CA TRP A 14 1.78 -11.94 7.33
C TRP A 14 0.87 -12.61 6.30
N GLN A 15 -0.40 -12.19 6.28
CA GLN A 15 -1.42 -12.73 5.38
C GLN A 15 -1.80 -11.70 4.34
N ARG A 16 -1.78 -12.08 3.06
CA ARG A 16 -2.22 -11.21 1.97
C ARG A 16 -3.76 -11.18 1.92
N CYS A 17 -4.34 -9.98 1.91
CA CYS A 17 -5.78 -9.78 2.07
C CYS A 17 -6.35 -8.83 1.01
N ASP A 18 -6.25 -9.12 -0.28
CA ASP A 18 -6.60 -8.11 -1.31
C ASP A 18 -8.11 -7.89 -1.54
N SER A 19 -9.00 -8.55 -0.79
CA SER A 19 -10.46 -8.55 -1.01
C SER A 19 -11.15 -7.22 -0.70
N GLY A 20 -10.51 -6.33 0.05
CA GLY A 20 -11.02 -4.99 0.36
C GLY A 20 -10.29 -4.35 1.53
N ILE A 21 -10.24 -3.02 1.60
CA ILE A 21 -9.50 -2.27 2.62
C ILE A 21 -9.89 -2.73 4.04
N LEU A 22 -8.89 -3.09 4.84
CA LEU A 22 -9.11 -3.51 6.23
C LEU A 22 -9.73 -2.36 7.05
N PRO A 23 -10.74 -2.64 7.91
CA PRO A 23 -11.27 -1.67 8.86
C PRO A 23 -10.19 -1.03 9.75
N LEU A 24 -9.12 -1.78 10.03
CA LEU A 24 -7.95 -1.30 10.77
C LEU A 24 -7.42 0.03 10.24
N TRP A 25 -7.37 0.25 8.93
CA TRP A 25 -6.87 1.49 8.34
C TRP A 25 -7.71 2.70 8.74
N TRP A 26 -9.04 2.54 8.73
CA TRP A 26 -9.96 3.57 9.18
C TRP A 26 -9.76 3.88 10.66
N ASP A 27 -9.62 2.85 11.49
CA ASP A 27 -9.39 2.99 12.93
C ASP A 27 -8.07 3.71 13.21
N ARG A 28 -6.98 3.34 12.52
CA ARG A 28 -5.67 3.99 12.64
C ARG A 28 -5.70 5.44 12.22
N LEU A 29 -6.34 5.73 11.09
CA LEU A 29 -6.47 7.08 10.57
C LEU A 29 -7.29 7.98 11.51
N CYS A 30 -8.43 7.48 11.99
CA CYS A 30 -9.26 8.20 12.96
C CYS A 30 -8.50 8.49 14.27
N ALA A 31 -7.74 7.51 14.77
CA ALA A 31 -6.92 7.68 15.97
C ALA A 31 -5.82 8.74 15.80
N GLN A 32 -5.26 8.87 14.59
CA GLN A 32 -4.14 9.78 14.32
C GLN A 32 -4.59 11.21 13.95
N THR A 33 -5.65 11.36 13.15
CA THR A 33 -6.06 12.66 12.59
C THR A 33 -7.40 13.18 13.12
N GLY A 34 -8.13 12.37 13.89
CA GLY A 34 -9.53 12.61 14.23
C GLY A 34 -10.48 12.25 13.08
N GLN A 35 -11.74 11.97 13.41
CA GLN A 35 -12.73 11.40 12.48
C GLN A 35 -13.05 12.30 11.27
N GLN A 36 -13.14 13.63 11.46
CA GLN A 36 -13.44 14.56 10.36
C GLN A 36 -12.28 14.65 9.36
N SER A 37 -11.05 14.77 9.85
CA SER A 37 -9.85 14.77 8.99
C SER A 37 -9.62 13.41 8.32
N ALA A 38 -9.92 12.32 9.04
CA ALA A 38 -9.84 10.97 8.51
C ALA A 38 -10.78 10.76 7.32
N ALA A 39 -12.03 11.26 7.41
CA ALA A 39 -12.97 11.18 6.29
C ALA A 39 -12.46 11.90 5.03
N LEU A 40 -11.83 13.07 5.18
CA LEU A 40 -11.26 13.83 4.06
C LEU A 40 -10.03 13.14 3.46
N TYR A 41 -9.17 12.54 4.28
CA TYR A 41 -7.98 11.84 3.82
C TYR A 41 -8.32 10.48 3.19
N ALA A 42 -9.27 9.76 3.79
CA ALA A 42 -9.77 8.49 3.27
C ALA A 42 -10.53 8.62 1.96
N ALA A 43 -11.21 9.76 1.74
CA ALA A 43 -11.87 10.09 0.48
C ALA A 43 -10.95 9.88 -0.74
N GLY A 44 -9.65 10.16 -0.59
CA GLY A 44 -8.65 10.05 -1.66
C GLY A 44 -7.80 8.76 -1.65
N LEU A 45 -7.65 8.11 -0.49
CA LEU A 45 -6.75 6.96 -0.30
C LEU A 45 -7.45 5.61 -0.14
N PHE A 46 -8.65 5.62 0.45
CA PHE A 46 -9.32 4.41 0.93
C PHE A 46 -10.72 4.20 0.33
N THR A 47 -11.32 5.20 -0.34
CA THR A 47 -12.71 5.11 -0.81
C THR A 47 -12.87 5.17 -2.32
N GLU A 48 -13.64 4.19 -2.78
CA GLU A 48 -14.54 4.17 -3.95
C GLU A 48 -13.97 3.94 -5.35
N ASP A 49 -12.76 4.35 -5.72
CA ASP A 49 -12.21 3.95 -7.03
C ASP A 49 -11.50 2.59 -6.99
N ARG A 50 -12.28 1.51 -6.76
CA ARG A 50 -11.83 0.11 -6.83
C ARG A 50 -11.31 -0.31 -8.23
N ARG A 51 -11.29 0.60 -9.21
CA ARG A 51 -10.66 0.35 -10.50
C ARG A 51 -9.15 0.32 -10.39
N ARG A 52 -8.58 0.97 -9.36
CA ARG A 52 -7.14 1.05 -9.17
C ARG A 52 -6.64 -0.10 -8.29
N PRO A 53 -5.50 -0.69 -8.65
CA PRO A 53 -5.00 -1.85 -7.94
C PRO A 53 -4.53 -1.48 -6.52
N ILE A 54 -4.85 -2.34 -5.56
CA ILE A 54 -4.36 -2.29 -4.18
C ILE A 54 -3.78 -3.65 -3.80
N ALA A 55 -2.82 -3.66 -2.89
CA ALA A 55 -2.36 -4.89 -2.24
C ALA A 55 -2.22 -4.63 -0.75
N GLN A 56 -2.66 -5.56 0.09
CA GLN A 56 -2.54 -5.37 1.53
C GLN A 56 -2.20 -6.66 2.26
N TRP A 57 -1.51 -6.49 3.38
CA TRP A 57 -1.10 -7.55 4.27
C TRP A 57 -1.57 -7.24 5.69
N PHE A 58 -1.96 -8.28 6.40
CA PHE A 58 -2.36 -8.21 7.79
C PHE A 58 -1.58 -9.22 8.62
N ASN A 59 -1.13 -8.78 9.78
CA ASN A 59 -0.52 -9.61 10.80
C ASN A 59 -1.44 -9.65 12.03
N PRO A 60 -2.24 -10.72 12.21
CA PRO A 60 -3.17 -10.82 13.33
C PRO A 60 -2.47 -10.93 14.69
N ALA A 61 -1.23 -11.45 14.73
CA ALA A 61 -0.50 -11.63 15.98
C ALA A 61 -0.13 -10.28 16.61
N PHE A 62 0.17 -9.27 15.79
CA PHE A 62 0.56 -7.94 16.26
C PHE A 62 -0.47 -6.85 15.97
N ASN A 63 -1.60 -7.20 15.35
CA ASN A 63 -2.59 -6.25 14.83
C ASN A 63 -1.93 -5.14 13.98
N ALA A 64 -1.02 -5.57 13.11
CA ALA A 64 -0.26 -4.72 12.20
C ALA A 64 -0.73 -4.95 10.75
N ALA A 65 -0.63 -3.93 9.91
CA ALA A 65 -0.99 -4.04 8.50
C ALA A 65 -0.05 -3.26 7.59
N LEU A 66 0.02 -3.69 6.33
CA LEU A 66 0.73 -2.99 5.27
C LEU A 66 -0.21 -2.83 4.08
N LEU A 67 -0.21 -1.67 3.42
CA LEU A 67 -1.05 -1.37 2.28
C LEU A 67 -0.22 -0.69 1.18
N VAL A 68 -0.39 -1.18 -0.04
CA VAL A 68 0.02 -0.51 -1.28
C VAL A 68 -1.23 0.07 -1.91
N ALA A 69 -1.27 1.39 -2.07
CA ALA A 69 -2.40 2.10 -2.67
C ALA A 69 -1.94 3.32 -3.49
N PRO A 70 -2.73 3.78 -4.48
CA PRO A 70 -2.47 5.04 -5.15
C PRO A 70 -2.42 6.19 -4.13
N GLU A 71 -1.40 7.04 -4.21
CA GLU A 71 -1.24 8.21 -3.33
C GLU A 71 -1.59 9.52 -4.04
N THR A 72 -1.53 9.53 -5.37
CA THR A 72 -1.85 10.70 -6.20
C THR A 72 -3.29 10.69 -6.65
N SER A 73 -3.90 11.88 -6.65
CA SER A 73 -5.24 12.06 -7.20
C SER A 73 -5.26 11.85 -8.73
N PRO A 74 -6.35 11.34 -9.33
CA PRO A 74 -6.43 10.99 -10.75
C PRO A 74 -6.11 12.11 -11.74
N GLU A 75 -6.32 13.38 -11.36
CA GLU A 75 -6.04 14.55 -12.18
C GLU A 75 -4.55 14.84 -12.36
N TRP A 76 -3.68 14.26 -11.53
CA TRP A 76 -2.25 14.51 -11.59
C TRP A 76 -1.61 13.87 -12.83
N PRO A 77 -0.70 14.58 -13.55
CA PRO A 77 -0.04 14.06 -14.75
C PRO A 77 0.85 12.83 -14.50
N VAL A 78 1.34 12.70 -13.27
CA VAL A 78 2.15 11.57 -12.79
C VAL A 78 1.38 10.93 -11.66
N GLN A 79 1.19 9.63 -11.77
CA GLN A 79 0.51 8.84 -10.75
C GLN A 79 1.54 8.01 -9.98
N ARG A 80 1.28 7.70 -8.71
CA ARG A 80 2.23 6.99 -7.84
C ARG A 80 1.54 6.04 -6.87
N PHE A 81 2.19 4.92 -6.56
CA PHE A 81 1.80 4.03 -5.46
C PHE A 81 2.59 4.38 -4.20
N GLY A 82 1.88 4.56 -3.10
CA GLY A 82 2.45 4.67 -1.76
C GLY A 82 2.38 3.34 -1.03
N ILE A 83 3.35 3.10 -0.15
CA ILE A 83 3.36 2.00 0.80
C ILE A 83 3.07 2.58 2.18
N PHE A 84 2.04 2.06 2.84
CA PHE A 84 1.58 2.49 4.15
C PHE A 84 1.72 1.35 5.14
N TYR A 85 2.30 1.62 6.31
CA TYR A 85 2.50 0.67 7.38
C TYR A 85 1.74 1.11 8.63
N ALA A 86 0.90 0.22 9.15
CA ALA A 86 0.26 0.32 10.45
C ALA A 86 1.02 -0.59 11.42
N PRO A 87 1.88 -0.03 12.28
CA PRO A 87 2.64 -0.83 13.25
C PRO A 87 1.73 -1.42 14.35
N PRO A 88 2.27 -2.36 15.15
CA PRO A 88 1.61 -2.82 16.36
C PRO A 88 1.29 -1.65 17.30
N GLY A 89 0.13 -1.68 17.94
CA GLY A 89 -0.27 -0.64 18.89
C GLY A 89 -1.13 0.47 18.29
N SER A 90 -0.56 1.48 17.60
CA SER A 90 -1.32 2.63 17.08
C SER A 90 -0.66 3.37 15.90
N GLY A 91 -1.48 4.15 15.19
CA GLY A 91 -1.06 5.01 14.08
C GLY A 91 -0.84 4.28 12.76
N PHE A 92 -0.45 5.04 11.74
CA PHE A 92 0.11 4.53 10.51
C PHE A 92 1.12 5.54 9.93
N VAL A 93 2.06 5.03 9.14
CA VAL A 93 3.12 5.81 8.53
C VAL A 93 3.26 5.44 7.05
N ARG A 94 3.67 6.40 6.24
CA ARG A 94 4.10 6.13 4.86
C ARG A 94 5.53 5.60 4.90
N VAL A 95 5.75 4.40 4.37
CA VAL A 95 7.08 3.81 4.24
C VAL A 95 7.88 4.62 3.21
N HIS A 96 9.09 5.04 3.59
CA HIS A 96 9.99 5.73 2.68
C HIS A 96 10.52 4.73 1.64
N SER A 97 9.99 4.82 0.44
CA SER A 97 10.25 3.92 -0.69
C SER A 97 10.46 4.71 -1.97
N ALA A 98 10.95 4.03 -3.01
CA ALA A 98 10.97 4.58 -4.36
C ALA A 98 9.57 5.10 -4.76
N PRO A 99 9.45 6.08 -5.65
CA PRO A 99 8.18 6.75 -5.86
C PRO A 99 7.15 5.92 -6.66
N HIS A 100 7.52 4.75 -7.21
CA HIS A 100 6.62 3.82 -7.92
C HIS A 100 5.64 4.52 -8.88
N GLU A 101 6.18 5.35 -9.78
CA GLU A 101 5.41 6.27 -10.61
C GLU A 101 5.07 5.70 -11.99
N TRP A 102 3.97 6.17 -12.56
CA TRP A 102 3.62 5.96 -13.97
C TRP A 102 2.94 7.19 -14.56
N HIS A 103 2.94 7.27 -15.89
CA HIS A 103 2.27 8.33 -16.63
C HIS A 103 0.99 7.77 -17.29
N PRO A 104 -0.22 8.19 -16.87
CA PRO A 104 -1.47 7.70 -17.46
C PRO A 104 -1.75 8.28 -18.86
N ARG A 105 -1.11 9.39 -19.24
CA ARG A 105 -1.32 10.09 -20.52
C ARG A 105 -0.50 9.47 -21.65
N GLU A 106 -1.00 9.61 -22.88
CA GLU A 106 -0.32 9.12 -24.08
C GLU A 106 0.88 10.00 -24.50
N PRO A 107 1.93 9.40 -25.09
CA PRO A 107 2.12 7.97 -25.31
C PRO A 107 2.47 7.24 -24.01
N ARG A 108 1.87 6.06 -23.79
CA ARG A 108 2.17 5.21 -22.62
C ARG A 108 3.63 4.77 -22.70
N LYS A 109 4.47 5.33 -21.83
CA LYS A 109 5.87 4.93 -21.65
C LYS A 109 5.98 4.10 -20.37
N SER A 110 6.88 3.12 -20.36
CA SER A 110 7.26 2.46 -19.10
C SER A 110 7.84 3.48 -18.12
N PRO A 111 7.52 3.39 -16.82
CA PRO A 111 6.70 2.34 -16.19
C PRO A 111 5.19 2.52 -16.46
N THR A 112 4.50 1.42 -16.74
CA THR A 112 3.04 1.32 -16.77
C THR A 112 2.47 1.22 -15.34
N GLU A 113 1.17 1.47 -15.17
CA GLU A 113 0.47 1.28 -13.88
C GLU A 113 0.74 -0.11 -13.28
N ARG A 114 0.68 -1.16 -14.11
CA ARG A 114 0.96 -2.53 -13.67
C ARG A 114 2.40 -2.67 -13.21
N GLU A 115 3.38 -2.20 -13.98
CA GLU A 115 4.80 -2.28 -13.60
C GLU A 115 5.09 -1.51 -12.31
N ALA A 116 4.54 -0.31 -12.16
CA ALA A 116 4.65 0.50 -10.95
C ALA A 116 4.03 -0.22 -9.74
N PHE A 117 2.85 -0.83 -9.91
CA PHE A 117 2.17 -1.58 -8.86
C PHE A 117 2.96 -2.83 -8.43
N LEU A 118 3.48 -3.61 -9.37
CA LEU A 118 4.28 -4.78 -9.06
C LEU A 118 5.61 -4.40 -8.38
N ALA A 119 6.23 -3.28 -8.78
CA ALA A 119 7.40 -2.74 -8.11
C ALA A 119 7.10 -2.31 -6.66
N ALA A 120 5.94 -1.69 -6.42
CA ALA A 120 5.49 -1.33 -5.08
C ALA A 120 5.21 -2.55 -4.20
N ILE A 121 4.61 -3.61 -4.76
CA ILE A 121 4.44 -4.90 -4.06
C ILE A 121 5.80 -5.49 -3.67
N ALA A 122 6.76 -5.54 -4.60
CA ALA A 122 8.07 -6.12 -4.32
C ALA A 122 8.86 -5.34 -3.26
N GLU A 123 8.67 -4.02 -3.17
CA GLU A 123 9.23 -3.19 -2.09
C GLU A 123 8.48 -3.40 -0.77
N ALA A 124 7.16 -3.52 -0.81
CA ALA A 124 6.32 -3.82 0.36
C ALA A 124 6.69 -5.18 0.98
N GLU A 125 6.86 -6.21 0.16
CA GLU A 125 7.28 -7.54 0.63
C GLU A 125 8.69 -7.51 1.23
N ARG A 126 9.64 -6.79 0.62
CA ARG A 126 10.97 -6.58 1.20
C ARG A 126 10.90 -5.87 2.55
N PHE A 127 10.02 -4.86 2.68
CA PHE A 127 9.78 -4.19 3.95
C PHE A 127 9.27 -5.17 5.02
N LEU A 128 8.32 -6.04 4.70
CA LEU A 128 7.79 -7.05 5.64
C LEU A 128 8.87 -8.04 6.11
N GLN A 129 9.80 -8.40 5.24
CA GLN A 129 10.92 -9.27 5.61
C GLN A 129 11.85 -8.58 6.62
N VAL A 130 12.23 -7.35 6.34
CA VAL A 130 13.09 -6.56 7.23
C VAL A 130 12.39 -6.31 8.56
N GLU A 131 11.09 -6.00 8.56
CA GLU A 131 10.32 -5.78 9.79
C GLU A 131 10.42 -6.98 10.74
N MET A 132 10.34 -8.21 10.21
CA MET A 132 10.48 -9.41 11.01
C MET A 132 11.89 -9.69 11.53
N ASP A 133 12.93 -9.12 10.92
CA ASP A 133 14.30 -9.26 11.43
C ASP A 133 14.53 -8.41 12.71
N PHE A 134 13.65 -7.45 13.00
CA PHE A 134 13.76 -6.51 14.11
C PHE A 134 12.66 -6.65 15.19
N VAL A 135 11.72 -7.60 15.05
CA VAL A 135 10.69 -7.95 16.05
C VAL A 135 11.13 -9.14 16.89
#